data_AF-A0AAW0IXL5-F1
#
_entry.id   AF-A0AAW0IXL5-F1
#
_cell.length_a   1.000
_cell.length_b   1.000
_cell.length_c   1.000
_cell.angle_alpha   90.00
_cell.angle_beta   90.00
_cell.angle_gamma   90.00
#
_symmetry.space_group_name_H-M   'P 1'
#
loop_
_entity.id
_entity.type
_entity.pdbx_description
1 polymer ?
#
loop_
_entity_poly.entity_id
_entity_poly.type
_entity_poly.pdbx_seq_one_letter_code
_entity_poly.pdbx_strand_id
1 'polypeptide(L)'
;NQVNFLNAFCTLNIYIIRNLKDNNTLALEDADYVPHGDIYRNAIVFHRSYLLMERLFKIFIYKEGEPPIFHNGHCKNIYSLEGIFLSLMETDTKFQTWDPDEAHVFFLPFSVVMIIALLFDPIIRDKAVLERTIVGYVNLIAHRYPYWNRSLGADHFMLSCHDWGPRATWYVSQLYFTSIRVLCNANTSEHFNPKKDASFPEINLVTGEITGLTGGLPPSNRTSLAFFAGAMHGRIRPALFQHWKEKDKDVLVYERLPEGLSYDEMMKKSKYCICPSGHEVASPRIAEAIYSECVPVLISQHYVLPFSDVLNWDSFTIQVSVSEIPNLKKILLGIPDDQYVRMQERVKQVQRHFVVNDPPKRYDVFHMTIHSIWLRRLNFNINR
;
A
#
# COMPACT_ATOMS: atom_id res chain seq x y z
N ASN A 1 3.02 -37.04 -16.62
CA ASN A 1 3.87 -36.11 -15.85
C ASN A 1 3.14 -34.96 -15.13
N GLN A 2 1.81 -34.78 -15.27
CA GLN A 2 1.03 -33.76 -14.52
C GLN A 2 0.72 -34.13 -13.05
N VAL A 3 0.75 -35.42 -12.69
CA VAL A 3 0.49 -35.90 -11.31
C VAL A 3 1.60 -35.49 -10.33
N ASN A 4 2.82 -35.24 -10.81
CA ASN A 4 3.93 -34.75 -9.97
C ASN A 4 3.85 -33.25 -9.67
N PHE A 5 3.17 -32.46 -10.51
CA PHE A 5 3.04 -31.00 -10.33
C PHE A 5 1.93 -30.63 -9.34
N LEU A 6 0.79 -31.34 -9.38
CA LEU A 6 -0.30 -31.17 -8.39
C LEU A 6 0.12 -31.63 -6.99
N ASN A 7 0.85 -32.75 -6.89
CA ASN A 7 1.44 -33.18 -5.62
C ASN A 7 2.47 -32.16 -5.13
N ALA A 8 3.30 -31.58 -6.01
CA ALA A 8 4.22 -30.52 -5.60
C ALA A 8 3.50 -29.28 -5.03
N PHE A 9 2.38 -28.83 -5.60
CA PHE A 9 1.64 -27.64 -5.13
C PHE A 9 0.84 -27.86 -3.83
N CYS A 10 0.14 -28.98 -3.67
CA CYS A 10 -0.50 -29.32 -2.38
C CYS A 10 0.54 -29.57 -1.29
N THR A 11 1.66 -30.20 -1.64
CA THR A 11 2.79 -30.35 -0.73
C THR A 11 3.45 -28.99 -0.47
N LEU A 12 3.48 -28.05 -1.41
CA LEU A 12 4.04 -26.70 -1.21
C LEU A 12 3.17 -25.86 -0.27
N ASN A 13 1.84 -25.92 -0.36
CA ASN A 13 0.97 -25.23 0.60
C ASN A 13 1.13 -25.81 2.02
N ILE A 14 1.22 -27.14 2.15
CA ILE A 14 1.47 -27.79 3.44
C ILE A 14 2.93 -27.60 3.91
N TYR A 15 3.91 -27.54 3.02
CA TYR A 15 5.34 -27.38 3.30
C TYR A 15 5.70 -25.94 3.62
N ILE A 16 5.07 -24.96 2.97
CA ILE A 16 5.11 -23.54 3.33
C ILE A 16 4.43 -23.39 4.69
N ILE A 17 3.19 -23.84 4.88
CA ILE A 17 2.50 -23.72 6.18
C ILE A 17 3.24 -24.47 7.32
N ARG A 18 3.91 -25.60 7.04
CA ARG A 18 4.73 -26.34 8.03
C ARG A 18 6.09 -25.67 8.28
N ASN A 19 6.83 -25.23 7.25
CA ASN A 19 8.14 -24.56 7.45
C ASN A 19 8.04 -23.11 7.93
N LEU A 20 6.88 -22.47 7.79
CA LEU A 20 6.61 -21.18 8.43
C LEU A 20 6.33 -21.33 9.94
N LYS A 21 6.07 -22.55 10.44
CA LYS A 21 5.84 -22.85 11.87
C LYS A 21 7.09 -23.37 12.59
N ASP A 22 8.12 -23.82 11.88
CA ASP A 22 9.39 -24.24 12.47
C ASP A 22 10.30 -23.04 12.73
N ASN A 23 10.27 -22.53 13.98
CA ASN A 23 11.14 -21.47 14.49
C ASN A 23 12.64 -21.87 14.58
N ASN A 24 13.01 -23.12 14.26
CA ASN A 24 14.33 -23.69 14.53
C ASN A 24 15.16 -23.95 13.26
N THR A 25 15.26 -22.99 12.35
CA THR A 25 16.13 -23.13 11.17
C THR A 25 16.95 -21.88 10.91
N LEU A 26 18.25 -22.09 10.66
CA LEU A 26 19.30 -21.10 10.36
C LEU A 26 18.80 -19.99 9.41
N ALA A 27 19.27 -18.77 9.64
CA ALA A 27 19.07 -17.65 8.74
C ALA A 27 19.52 -18.07 7.33
N LEU A 28 18.65 -17.89 6.34
CA LEU A 28 19.03 -18.10 4.94
C LEU A 28 20.03 -17.00 4.58
N GLU A 29 21.22 -17.37 4.12
CA GLU A 29 22.16 -16.40 3.59
C GLU A 29 21.58 -15.78 2.32
N ASP A 30 21.47 -14.45 2.32
CA ASP A 30 21.03 -13.64 1.19
C ASP A 30 22.01 -12.49 1.06
N ALA A 31 22.70 -12.43 -0.08
CA ALA A 31 23.80 -11.48 -0.29
C ALA A 31 23.34 -10.02 -0.36
N ASP A 32 22.04 -9.76 -0.52
CA ASP A 32 21.51 -8.41 -0.70
C ASP A 32 20.77 -7.91 0.54
N TYR A 33 19.71 -8.60 0.98
CA TYR A 33 19.01 -8.20 2.21
C TYR A 33 18.39 -9.37 2.96
N VAL A 34 18.70 -9.44 4.25
CA VAL A 34 18.09 -10.35 5.23
C VAL A 34 17.22 -9.50 6.17
N PRO A 35 15.88 -9.58 6.06
CA PRO A 35 14.97 -9.01 7.05
C PRO A 35 15.34 -9.46 8.47
N HIS A 36 15.47 -8.50 9.38
CA HIS A 36 15.78 -8.76 10.78
C HIS A 36 15.20 -7.65 11.67
N GLY A 37 15.17 -7.92 12.99
CA GLY A 37 14.66 -6.99 13.99
C GLY A 37 13.14 -6.95 14.11
N ASP A 38 12.67 -6.14 15.05
CA ASP A 38 11.27 -6.14 15.52
C ASP A 38 10.31 -5.38 14.61
N ILE A 39 10.82 -4.78 13.51
CA ILE A 39 9.99 -4.08 12.52
C ILE A 39 9.11 -5.04 11.73
N TYR A 40 9.43 -6.33 11.75
CA TYR A 40 8.65 -7.38 11.12
C TYR A 40 7.86 -8.17 12.15
N ARG A 41 6.66 -8.65 11.79
CA ARG A 41 5.90 -9.60 12.61
C ARG A 41 6.66 -10.92 12.78
N ASN A 42 7.30 -11.38 11.71
CA ASN A 42 8.22 -12.51 11.72
C ASN A 42 9.19 -12.37 10.52
N ALA A 43 10.41 -11.92 10.81
CA ALA A 43 11.40 -11.61 9.77
C ALA A 43 11.85 -12.84 8.96
N ILE A 44 11.97 -14.01 9.62
CA ILE A 44 12.39 -15.27 9.00
C ILE A 44 11.32 -15.78 8.03
N VAL A 45 10.06 -15.79 8.46
CA VAL A 45 8.90 -16.17 7.65
C VAL A 45 8.78 -15.25 6.44
N PHE A 46 8.93 -13.94 6.66
CA PHE A 46 8.89 -12.95 5.58
C PHE A 46 10.00 -13.19 4.55
N HIS A 47 11.26 -13.33 5.00
CA HIS A 47 12.40 -13.57 4.12
C HIS A 47 12.21 -14.82 3.25
N ARG A 48 11.81 -15.94 3.86
CA ARG A 48 11.51 -17.19 3.15
C ARG A 48 10.41 -17.02 2.12
N SER A 49 9.30 -16.40 2.52
CA SER A 49 8.18 -16.18 1.61
C SER A 49 8.55 -15.26 0.45
N TYR A 50 9.38 -14.25 0.70
CA TYR A 50 9.86 -13.33 -0.31
C TYR A 50 10.76 -14.04 -1.33
N LEU A 51 11.72 -14.85 -0.87
CA LEU A 51 12.59 -15.65 -1.74
C LEU A 51 11.82 -16.65 -2.59
N LEU A 52 10.78 -17.28 -2.03
CA LEU A 52 9.90 -18.17 -2.77
C LEU A 52 9.10 -17.43 -3.85
N MET A 53 8.53 -16.27 -3.50
CA MET A 53 7.85 -15.41 -4.47
C MET A 53 8.80 -15.02 -5.60
N GLU A 54 9.99 -14.53 -5.27
CA GLU A 54 11.00 -14.09 -6.25
C GLU A 54 11.39 -15.19 -7.23
N ARG A 55 11.44 -16.45 -6.76
CA ARG A 55 11.80 -17.60 -7.58
C ARG A 55 10.64 -18.11 -8.44
N LEU A 56 9.41 -18.09 -7.91
CA LEU A 56 8.29 -18.84 -8.49
C LEU A 56 7.23 -17.96 -9.12
N PHE A 57 6.98 -16.77 -8.58
CA PHE A 57 5.77 -16.02 -8.90
C PHE A 57 5.79 -15.50 -10.33
N LYS A 58 4.68 -15.71 -11.04
CA LYS A 58 4.47 -15.32 -12.43
C LYS A 58 3.13 -14.64 -12.61
N ILE A 59 3.14 -13.49 -13.27
CA ILE A 59 1.99 -12.62 -13.49
C ILE A 59 1.79 -12.52 -14.99
N PHE A 60 0.59 -12.87 -15.46
CA PHE A 60 0.18 -12.59 -16.83
C PHE A 60 -0.54 -11.25 -16.87
N ILE A 61 -0.22 -10.41 -17.84
CA ILE A 61 -0.86 -9.10 -18.03
C ILE A 61 -1.75 -9.19 -19.27
N TYR A 62 -3.04 -8.92 -19.12
CA TYR A 62 -3.94 -8.81 -20.28
C TYR A 62 -3.51 -7.65 -21.17
N LYS A 63 -3.50 -7.84 -22.48
CA LYS A 63 -3.09 -6.81 -23.46
C LYS A 63 -4.25 -5.94 -23.94
N GLU A 64 -5.47 -6.28 -23.51
CA GLU A 64 -6.67 -5.57 -23.92
C GLU A 64 -6.72 -4.18 -23.32
N GLY A 65 -7.18 -3.24 -24.14
CA GLY A 65 -7.33 -1.83 -23.78
C GLY A 65 -6.15 -1.00 -24.26
N GLU A 66 -6.41 0.28 -24.49
CA GLU A 66 -5.39 1.21 -24.98
C GLU A 66 -5.07 2.29 -23.94
N PRO A 67 -3.83 2.79 -23.91
CA PRO A 67 -3.51 4.01 -23.21
C PRO A 67 -4.40 5.18 -23.66
N PRO A 68 -4.69 6.14 -22.76
CA PRO A 68 -4.11 6.28 -21.42
C PRO A 68 -4.98 5.64 -20.31
N ILE A 69 -6.08 4.95 -20.63
CA ILE A 69 -6.96 4.33 -19.62
C ILE A 69 -6.41 2.99 -19.15
N PHE A 70 -5.85 2.22 -20.08
CA PHE A 70 -5.23 0.93 -19.82
C PHE A 70 -3.71 1.03 -20.01
N HIS A 71 -2.95 0.20 -19.31
CA HIS A 71 -1.48 0.10 -19.42
C HIS A 71 -0.73 1.40 -19.14
N ASN A 72 -1.40 2.41 -18.58
CA ASN A 72 -0.85 3.72 -18.32
C ASN A 72 -1.62 4.38 -17.16
N GLY A 73 -0.99 5.30 -16.47
CA GLY A 73 -1.59 6.02 -15.36
C GLY A 73 -0.84 7.29 -15.01
N HIS A 74 -1.44 8.09 -14.13
CA HIS A 74 -0.83 9.31 -13.65
C HIS A 74 0.32 8.99 -12.68
N CYS A 75 1.54 9.48 -12.97
CA CYS A 75 2.74 9.25 -12.14
C CYS A 75 3.10 10.43 -11.23
N LYS A 76 2.15 11.35 -10.96
CA LYS A 76 2.37 12.52 -10.10
C LYS A 76 1.30 12.63 -9.01
N ASN A 77 1.56 13.47 -8.02
CA ASN A 77 0.67 13.74 -6.89
C ASN A 77 0.33 12.46 -6.08
N ILE A 78 -0.78 12.52 -5.35
CA ILE A 78 -1.27 11.45 -4.47
C ILE A 78 -1.63 10.15 -5.22
N TYR A 79 -1.92 10.22 -6.51
CA TYR A 79 -2.25 9.07 -7.36
C TYR A 79 -1.03 8.46 -8.08
N SER A 80 0.16 9.02 -7.87
CA SER A 80 1.37 8.66 -8.62
C SER A 80 1.70 7.17 -8.61
N LEU A 81 1.40 6.49 -7.50
CA LEU A 81 1.73 5.08 -7.30
C LEU A 81 0.87 4.13 -8.15
N GLU A 82 -0.33 4.53 -8.56
CA GLU A 82 -1.13 3.75 -9.51
C GLU A 82 -0.46 3.74 -10.89
N GLY A 83 -0.04 4.90 -11.40
CA GLY A 83 0.65 5.02 -12.69
C GLY A 83 2.05 4.38 -12.68
N ILE A 84 2.81 4.57 -11.60
CA ILE A 84 4.13 3.96 -11.46
C ILE A 84 4.03 2.44 -11.42
N PHE A 85 3.09 1.88 -10.66
CA PHE A 85 2.90 0.43 -10.64
C PHE A 85 2.54 -0.12 -12.01
N LEU A 86 1.60 0.52 -12.73
CA LEU A 86 1.25 0.14 -14.10
C LEU A 86 2.48 0.17 -15.02
N SER A 87 3.27 1.24 -14.98
CA SER A 87 4.49 1.37 -15.78
C SER A 87 5.51 0.28 -15.46
N LEU A 88 5.77 0.01 -14.18
CA LEU A 88 6.73 -1.01 -13.74
C LEU A 88 6.26 -2.43 -14.08
N MET A 89 4.95 -2.69 -14.03
CA MET A 89 4.37 -3.95 -14.49
C MET A 89 4.59 -4.17 -15.99
N GLU A 90 4.72 -3.12 -16.80
CA GLU A 90 5.03 -3.25 -18.24
C GLU A 90 6.54 -3.37 -18.51
N THR A 91 7.38 -2.64 -17.77
CA THR A 91 8.82 -2.53 -18.06
C THR A 91 9.69 -3.55 -17.33
N ASP A 92 9.34 -3.97 -16.12
CA ASP A 92 10.09 -4.98 -15.35
C ASP A 92 9.53 -6.38 -15.60
N THR A 93 10.31 -7.20 -16.32
CA THR A 93 9.90 -8.54 -16.74
C THR A 93 10.12 -9.63 -15.68
N LYS A 94 10.70 -9.31 -14.52
CA LYS A 94 11.09 -10.30 -13.50
C LYS A 94 9.95 -11.23 -13.07
N PHE A 95 8.77 -10.66 -12.83
CA PHE A 95 7.57 -11.39 -12.43
C PHE A 95 6.63 -11.67 -13.60
N GLN A 96 6.89 -11.17 -14.80
CA GLN A 96 5.98 -11.33 -15.93
C GLN A 96 6.09 -12.73 -16.56
N THR A 97 5.00 -13.20 -17.15
CA THR A 97 4.99 -14.30 -18.11
C THR A 97 4.06 -13.99 -19.28
N TRP A 98 4.45 -14.43 -20.47
CA TRP A 98 3.62 -14.41 -21.67
C TRP A 98 2.83 -15.70 -21.85
N ASP A 99 3.17 -16.75 -21.10
CA ASP A 99 2.45 -18.01 -21.08
C ASP A 99 1.41 -17.98 -19.94
N PRO A 100 0.11 -17.90 -20.26
CA PRO A 100 -0.93 -17.88 -19.24
C PRO A 100 -1.05 -19.19 -18.45
N ASP A 101 -0.51 -20.32 -18.92
CA ASP A 101 -0.52 -21.58 -18.19
C ASP A 101 0.53 -21.61 -17.06
N GLU A 102 1.62 -20.86 -17.22
CA GLU A 102 2.63 -20.61 -16.19
C GLU A 102 2.19 -19.55 -15.17
N ALA A 103 1.17 -18.75 -15.50
CA ALA A 103 0.73 -17.64 -14.66
C ALA A 103 0.12 -18.11 -13.34
N HIS A 104 0.49 -17.44 -12.26
CA HIS A 104 -0.09 -17.63 -10.93
C HIS A 104 -1.27 -16.69 -10.70
N VAL A 105 -1.19 -15.48 -11.25
CA VAL A 105 -2.23 -14.44 -11.23
C VAL A 105 -2.28 -13.69 -12.57
N PHE A 106 -3.41 -13.04 -12.82
CA PHE A 106 -3.70 -12.25 -14.01
C PHE A 106 -3.96 -10.79 -13.63
N PHE A 107 -3.21 -9.86 -14.20
CA PHE A 107 -3.35 -8.44 -13.93
C PHE A 107 -4.37 -7.80 -14.88
N LEU A 108 -5.25 -6.97 -14.34
CA LEU A 108 -6.19 -6.11 -15.06
C LEU A 108 -5.62 -4.69 -15.12
N PRO A 109 -4.95 -4.28 -16.22
CA PRO A 109 -4.15 -3.05 -16.30
C PRO A 109 -4.99 -1.79 -16.56
N PHE A 110 -6.19 -1.66 -15.98
CA PHE A 110 -6.96 -0.42 -16.07
C PHE A 110 -6.64 0.53 -14.92
N SER A 111 -6.59 1.82 -15.19
CA SER A 111 -6.43 2.86 -14.18
C SER A 111 -7.77 3.51 -13.83
N VAL A 112 -8.20 3.40 -12.58
CA VAL A 112 -9.41 4.10 -12.09
C VAL A 112 -9.18 5.61 -12.13
N VAL A 113 -7.96 6.07 -11.82
CA VAL A 113 -7.60 7.49 -11.88
C VAL A 113 -7.79 8.03 -13.30
N MET A 114 -7.34 7.30 -14.31
CA MET A 114 -7.47 7.73 -15.71
C MET A 114 -8.90 7.64 -16.22
N ILE A 115 -9.69 6.64 -15.80
CA ILE A 115 -11.12 6.58 -16.12
C ILE A 115 -11.84 7.83 -15.60
N ILE A 116 -11.58 8.22 -14.35
CA ILE A 116 -12.18 9.41 -13.77
C ILE A 116 -11.66 10.69 -14.43
N ALA A 117 -10.34 10.81 -14.61
CA ALA A 117 -9.75 12.02 -15.18
C ALA A 117 -10.23 12.31 -16.61
N LEU A 118 -10.51 11.28 -17.41
CA LEU A 118 -10.80 11.43 -18.84
C LEU A 118 -12.25 11.28 -19.21
N LEU A 119 -12.99 10.44 -18.49
CA LEU A 119 -14.36 10.08 -18.87
C LEU A 119 -15.42 10.60 -17.89
N PHE A 120 -15.03 11.06 -16.69
CA PHE A 120 -16.01 11.63 -15.75
C PHE A 120 -16.35 13.06 -16.13
N ASP A 121 -17.59 13.28 -16.56
CA ASP A 121 -18.08 14.61 -16.89
C ASP A 121 -18.21 15.48 -15.61
N PRO A 122 -17.54 16.64 -15.54
CA PRO A 122 -17.51 17.46 -14.32
C PRO A 122 -18.87 18.08 -13.97
N ILE A 123 -19.77 18.24 -14.94
CA ILE A 123 -21.09 18.87 -14.80
C ILE A 123 -22.16 17.80 -14.57
N ILE A 124 -22.23 16.82 -15.49
CA ILE A 124 -23.23 15.74 -15.45
C ILE A 124 -22.93 14.78 -14.30
N ARG A 125 -21.65 14.63 -13.94
CA ARG A 125 -21.18 13.74 -12.86
C ARG A 125 -21.65 12.30 -13.07
N ASP A 126 -21.66 11.83 -14.32
CA ASP A 126 -22.11 10.48 -14.66
C ASP A 126 -21.18 9.41 -14.07
N LYS A 127 -21.59 8.85 -12.93
CA LYS A 127 -20.85 7.77 -12.26
C LYS A 127 -20.95 6.44 -12.98
N ALA A 128 -21.89 6.27 -13.92
CA ALA A 128 -22.04 5.04 -14.68
C ALA A 128 -20.91 4.85 -15.71
N VAL A 129 -20.03 5.84 -15.89
CA VAL A 129 -18.83 5.70 -16.72
C VAL A 129 -17.88 4.63 -16.18
N LEU A 130 -17.73 4.52 -14.85
CA LEU A 130 -16.95 3.46 -14.23
C LEU A 130 -17.55 2.08 -14.55
N GLU A 131 -18.86 1.96 -14.39
CA GLU A 131 -19.62 0.74 -14.68
C GLU A 131 -19.40 0.30 -16.13
N ARG A 132 -19.69 1.18 -17.10
CA ARG A 132 -19.58 0.85 -18.53
C ARG A 132 -18.16 0.43 -18.90
N THR A 133 -17.14 1.13 -18.42
CA THR A 133 -15.74 0.80 -18.74
C THR A 133 -15.31 -0.52 -18.12
N ILE A 134 -15.55 -0.74 -16.82
CA ILE A 134 -15.05 -1.91 -16.11
C ILE A 134 -15.84 -3.16 -16.46
N VAL A 135 -17.19 -3.07 -16.52
CA VAL A 135 -18.03 -4.19 -16.95
C VAL A 135 -17.71 -4.56 -18.39
N GLY A 136 -17.56 -3.57 -19.28
CA GLY A 136 -17.16 -3.80 -20.67
C GLY A 136 -15.81 -4.51 -20.78
N TYR A 137 -14.81 -4.06 -20.00
CA TYR A 137 -13.48 -4.66 -19.99
C TYR A 137 -13.49 -6.11 -19.48
N VAL A 138 -14.12 -6.35 -18.34
CA VAL A 138 -14.23 -7.70 -17.77
C VAL A 138 -14.97 -8.64 -18.72
N ASN A 139 -16.06 -8.17 -19.34
CA ASN A 139 -16.78 -8.96 -20.34
C ASN A 139 -15.87 -9.30 -21.52
N LEU A 140 -15.10 -8.34 -22.04
CA LEU A 140 -14.17 -8.58 -23.15
C LEU A 140 -13.17 -9.69 -22.81
N ILE A 141 -12.46 -9.60 -21.68
CA ILE A 141 -11.47 -10.61 -21.31
C ILE A 141 -12.10 -11.97 -20.98
N ALA A 142 -13.30 -11.99 -20.39
CA ALA A 142 -14.01 -13.22 -20.05
C ALA A 142 -14.54 -13.97 -21.28
N HIS A 143 -14.87 -13.26 -22.36
CA HIS A 143 -15.25 -13.88 -23.64
C HIS A 143 -14.03 -14.32 -24.45
N ARG A 144 -12.94 -13.54 -24.40
CA ARG A 144 -11.74 -13.80 -25.20
C ARG A 144 -10.86 -14.91 -24.63
N TYR A 145 -10.81 -15.04 -23.30
CA TYR A 145 -9.91 -15.97 -22.61
C TYR A 145 -10.66 -16.86 -21.62
N PRO A 146 -10.24 -18.12 -21.45
CA PRO A 146 -10.87 -19.03 -20.49
C PRO A 146 -10.55 -18.69 -19.03
N TYR A 147 -9.50 -17.92 -18.77
CA TYR A 147 -8.89 -17.79 -17.43
C TYR A 147 -9.79 -17.07 -16.42
N TRP A 148 -10.50 -16.02 -16.83
CA TRP A 148 -11.47 -15.34 -15.96
C TRP A 148 -12.56 -16.31 -15.48
N ASN A 149 -13.15 -17.06 -16.42
CA ASN A 149 -14.25 -17.97 -16.11
C ASN A 149 -13.79 -19.20 -15.32
N ARG A 150 -12.54 -19.66 -15.52
CA ARG A 150 -11.95 -20.79 -14.78
C ARG A 150 -11.94 -20.55 -13.27
N SER A 151 -11.62 -19.33 -12.84
CA SER A 151 -11.46 -18.99 -11.42
C SER A 151 -12.57 -18.09 -10.88
N LEU A 152 -13.53 -17.70 -11.73
CA LEU A 152 -14.48 -16.62 -11.45
C LEU A 152 -13.77 -15.33 -10.99
N GLY A 153 -12.62 -15.05 -11.60
CA GLY A 153 -11.78 -13.89 -11.26
C GLY A 153 -10.92 -14.04 -10.01
N ALA A 154 -10.87 -15.19 -9.33
CA ALA A 154 -10.14 -15.33 -8.06
C ALA A 154 -8.62 -15.10 -8.18
N ASP A 155 -8.01 -15.54 -9.29
CA ASP A 155 -6.60 -15.28 -9.61
C ASP A 155 -6.38 -13.99 -10.39
N HIS A 156 -7.39 -13.14 -10.50
CA HIS A 156 -7.27 -11.82 -11.12
C HIS A 156 -7.05 -10.75 -10.06
N PHE A 157 -6.26 -9.75 -10.42
CA PHE A 157 -6.08 -8.59 -9.56
C PHE A 157 -6.12 -7.28 -10.33
N MET A 158 -6.54 -6.24 -9.61
CA MET A 158 -6.49 -4.85 -10.04
C MET A 158 -5.81 -4.01 -8.98
N LEU A 159 -5.33 -2.83 -9.36
CA LEU A 159 -4.77 -1.86 -8.43
C LEU A 159 -5.47 -0.51 -8.59
N SER A 160 -5.77 0.15 -7.46
CA SER A 160 -6.15 1.55 -7.50
C SER A 160 -5.74 2.35 -6.27
N CYS A 161 -5.31 3.60 -6.49
CA CYS A 161 -5.10 4.59 -5.44
C CYS A 161 -6.15 5.68 -5.36
N HIS A 162 -7.18 5.65 -6.21
CA HIS A 162 -8.29 6.57 -6.07
C HIS A 162 -9.25 6.08 -4.98
N ASP A 163 -9.88 7.01 -4.27
CA ASP A 163 -10.93 6.71 -3.28
C ASP A 163 -12.14 5.96 -3.90
N TRP A 164 -12.30 5.99 -5.23
CA TRP A 164 -13.35 5.28 -5.97
C TRP A 164 -12.93 3.88 -6.40
N GLY A 165 -11.70 3.42 -6.09
CA GLY A 165 -11.24 2.06 -6.35
C GLY A 165 -12.20 0.96 -5.87
N PRO A 166 -12.69 1.00 -4.61
CA PRO A 166 -13.71 0.06 -4.14
C PRO A 166 -14.99 0.12 -5.00
N ARG A 167 -15.48 1.33 -5.30
CA ARG A 167 -16.69 1.54 -6.12
C ARG A 167 -16.52 1.02 -7.54
N ALA A 168 -15.36 1.23 -8.14
CA ALA A 168 -15.01 0.79 -9.48
C ALA A 168 -15.21 -0.74 -9.62
N THR A 169 -14.84 -1.49 -8.58
CA THR A 169 -15.02 -2.95 -8.57
C THR A 169 -16.45 -3.42 -8.28
N TRP A 170 -17.31 -2.59 -7.66
CA TRP A 170 -18.66 -2.97 -7.22
C TRP A 170 -19.55 -3.46 -8.37
N TYR A 171 -19.39 -2.88 -9.55
CA TYR A 171 -20.20 -3.17 -10.73
C TYR A 171 -19.99 -4.58 -11.30
N VAL A 172 -18.93 -5.28 -10.89
CA VAL A 172 -18.64 -6.67 -11.28
C VAL A 172 -18.50 -7.49 -10.00
N SER A 173 -19.51 -8.29 -9.67
CA SER A 173 -19.57 -9.07 -8.41
C SER A 173 -18.31 -9.92 -8.17
N GLN A 174 -17.83 -10.60 -9.21
CA GLN A 174 -16.58 -11.37 -9.17
C GLN A 174 -15.37 -10.50 -8.82
N LEU A 175 -15.25 -9.32 -9.43
CA LEU A 175 -14.15 -8.39 -9.15
C LEU A 175 -14.21 -7.82 -7.73
N TYR A 176 -15.42 -7.55 -7.23
CA TYR A 176 -15.62 -7.01 -5.88
C TYR A 176 -15.34 -8.05 -4.79
N PHE A 177 -15.95 -9.23 -4.91
CA PHE A 177 -15.97 -10.23 -3.84
C PHE A 177 -14.93 -11.34 -3.99
N THR A 178 -14.42 -11.59 -5.20
CA THR A 178 -13.60 -12.79 -5.51
C THR A 178 -12.17 -12.42 -5.91
N SER A 179 -11.99 -11.46 -6.82
CA SER A 179 -10.66 -11.01 -7.26
C SER A 179 -9.87 -10.30 -6.16
N ILE A 180 -8.56 -10.29 -6.30
CA ILE A 180 -7.65 -9.56 -5.41
C ILE A 180 -7.72 -8.08 -5.76
N ARG A 181 -8.11 -7.22 -4.82
CA ARG A 181 -8.06 -5.76 -5.01
C ARG A 181 -6.87 -5.20 -4.25
N VAL A 182 -6.00 -4.50 -4.96
CA VAL A 182 -4.87 -3.79 -4.37
C VAL A 182 -5.27 -2.32 -4.26
N LEU A 183 -5.51 -1.82 -3.05
CA LEU A 183 -6.20 -0.53 -2.86
C LEU A 183 -5.41 0.38 -1.91
N CYS A 184 -5.26 1.67 -2.28
CA CYS A 184 -4.85 2.69 -1.31
C CYS A 184 -5.95 2.89 -0.24
N ASN A 185 -7.22 3.09 -0.66
CA ASN A 185 -8.37 3.19 0.25
C ASN A 185 -8.76 1.81 0.85
N ALA A 186 -7.90 1.25 1.70
CA ALA A 186 -8.06 -0.07 2.32
C ALA A 186 -8.95 -0.05 3.56
N ASN A 187 -10.22 0.33 3.37
CA ASN A 187 -11.19 0.55 4.44
C ASN A 187 -12.10 -0.68 4.69
N THR A 188 -11.99 -1.32 5.87
CA THR A 188 -12.81 -2.50 6.19
C THR A 188 -14.31 -2.20 6.30
N SER A 189 -14.71 -0.94 6.56
CA SER A 189 -16.14 -0.57 6.53
C SER A 189 -16.70 -0.45 5.11
N GLU A 190 -15.84 -0.45 4.09
CA GLU A 190 -16.19 -0.40 2.66
C GLU A 190 -15.92 -1.75 1.98
N HIS A 191 -16.06 -2.83 2.74
CA HIS A 191 -15.84 -4.22 2.33
C HIS A 191 -14.40 -4.55 1.88
N PHE A 192 -13.40 -3.75 2.25
CA PHE A 192 -12.02 -4.22 2.14
C PHE A 192 -11.82 -5.45 3.03
N ASN A 193 -11.34 -6.55 2.46
CA ASN A 193 -11.11 -7.80 3.17
C ASN A 193 -9.61 -8.12 3.17
N PRO A 194 -8.87 -7.98 4.28
CA PRO A 194 -7.42 -8.19 4.31
C PRO A 194 -6.97 -9.62 3.96
N LYS A 195 -7.88 -10.61 4.01
CA LYS A 195 -7.59 -11.99 3.56
C LYS A 195 -7.58 -12.14 2.03
N LYS A 196 -8.25 -11.24 1.30
CA LYS A 196 -8.43 -11.28 -0.16
C LYS A 196 -7.77 -10.10 -0.86
N ASP A 197 -7.85 -8.92 -0.26
CA ASP A 197 -7.37 -7.65 -0.76
C ASP A 197 -6.00 -7.32 -0.15
N ALA A 198 -5.24 -6.46 -0.82
CA ALA A 198 -3.96 -5.94 -0.35
C ALA A 198 -4.04 -4.42 -0.19
N SER A 199 -3.50 -3.91 0.93
CA SER A 199 -3.38 -2.48 1.15
C SER A 199 -2.12 -1.97 0.46
N PHE A 200 -2.24 -0.85 -0.23
CA PHE A 200 -1.18 -0.25 -1.04
C PHE A 200 -0.87 1.15 -0.53
N PRO A 201 0.41 1.54 -0.37
CA PRO A 201 0.73 2.82 0.21
C PRO A 201 0.44 3.96 -0.77
N GLU A 202 -0.24 4.98 -0.26
CA GLU A 202 -0.39 6.25 -0.95
C GLU A 202 0.90 7.07 -0.75
N ILE A 203 1.56 7.45 -1.83
CA ILE A 203 2.78 8.24 -1.82
C ILE A 203 2.57 9.43 -2.74
N ASN A 204 2.77 10.63 -2.21
CA ASN A 204 2.57 11.87 -2.95
C ASN A 204 3.85 12.32 -3.65
N LEU A 205 4.01 11.96 -4.92
CA LEU A 205 5.13 12.43 -5.74
C LEU A 205 4.74 13.72 -6.47
N VAL A 206 4.87 14.86 -5.80
CA VAL A 206 4.38 16.17 -6.29
C VAL A 206 4.83 16.46 -7.74
N THR A 207 6.10 16.25 -8.05
CA THR A 207 6.66 16.47 -9.40
C THR A 207 6.76 15.19 -10.23
N GLY A 208 6.60 14.02 -9.59
CA GLY A 208 6.91 12.70 -10.14
C GLY A 208 8.36 12.25 -9.90
N GLU A 209 9.19 13.07 -9.25
CA GLU A 209 10.57 12.69 -8.90
C GLU A 209 10.59 11.67 -7.76
N ILE A 210 11.40 10.62 -7.93
CA ILE A 210 11.56 9.52 -6.96
C ILE A 210 12.86 9.60 -6.16
N THR A 211 13.71 10.58 -6.44
CA THR A 211 15.00 10.80 -5.75
C THR A 211 14.85 11.83 -4.64
N GLY A 212 15.72 11.77 -3.63
CA GLY A 212 15.75 12.75 -2.55
C GLY A 212 14.52 12.74 -1.62
N LEU A 213 13.64 11.74 -1.73
CA LEU A 213 12.44 11.63 -0.91
C LEU A 213 12.75 11.42 0.56
N THR A 214 13.81 10.67 0.86
CA THR A 214 14.18 10.29 2.23
C THR A 214 15.16 11.27 2.86
N GLY A 215 14.99 11.54 4.14
CA GLY A 215 15.95 12.25 4.97
C GLY A 215 15.32 12.71 6.27
N GLY A 216 16.05 12.62 7.37
CA GLY A 216 15.55 13.01 8.68
C GLY A 216 16.60 13.72 9.51
N LEU A 217 16.15 14.49 10.49
CA LEU A 217 17.05 15.02 11.52
C LEU A 217 17.24 13.99 12.63
N PRO A 218 18.42 13.98 13.30
CA PRO A 218 18.63 13.14 14.48
C PRO A 218 17.65 13.55 15.60
N PRO A 219 17.35 12.65 16.56
CA PRO A 219 16.44 12.92 17.68
C PRO A 219 16.66 14.26 18.38
N SER A 220 17.92 14.64 18.62
CA SER A 220 18.32 15.87 19.33
C SER A 220 17.96 17.16 18.59
N ASN A 221 17.76 17.09 17.27
CA ASN A 221 17.53 18.26 16.43
C ASN A 221 16.05 18.40 16.02
N ARG A 222 15.17 17.56 16.57
CA ARG A 222 13.72 17.62 16.35
C ARG A 222 13.08 18.49 17.41
N THR A 223 12.88 19.76 17.07
CA THR A 223 12.46 20.82 17.99
C THR A 223 10.95 20.84 18.28
N SER A 224 10.13 20.28 17.40
CA SER A 224 8.67 20.26 17.55
C SER A 224 8.21 18.91 18.09
N LEU A 225 7.24 18.89 19.01
CA LEU A 225 6.70 17.64 19.53
C LEU A 225 5.92 16.92 18.44
N ALA A 226 4.92 17.58 17.84
CA ALA A 226 4.09 16.97 16.83
C ALA A 226 3.72 17.96 15.71
N PHE A 227 3.52 17.44 14.49
CA PHE A 227 3.16 18.28 13.35
C PHE A 227 2.06 17.66 12.48
N PHE A 228 1.19 18.53 11.98
CA PHE A 228 0.23 18.27 10.91
C PHE A 228 0.01 19.53 10.06
N ALA A 229 0.01 19.37 8.74
CA ALA A 229 -0.57 20.35 7.83
C ALA A 229 -1.42 19.67 6.75
N GLY A 230 -2.62 20.19 6.48
CA GLY A 230 -3.49 19.63 5.45
C GLY A 230 -4.89 20.23 5.43
N ALA A 231 -5.65 19.97 4.37
CA ALA A 231 -7.01 20.50 4.26
C ALA A 231 -7.99 19.87 5.29
N MET A 232 -8.97 20.68 5.72
CA MET A 232 -10.04 20.30 6.65
C MET A 232 -11.12 19.49 5.93
N HIS A 233 -10.90 18.18 5.80
CA HIS A 233 -11.85 17.26 5.17
C HIS A 233 -11.90 15.91 5.88
N GLY A 234 -12.93 15.12 5.57
CA GLY A 234 -13.17 13.84 6.25
C GLY A 234 -13.79 14.00 7.63
N ARG A 235 -13.91 12.88 8.36
CA ARG A 235 -14.58 12.84 9.67
C ARG A 235 -13.66 13.13 10.85
N ILE A 236 -12.37 12.82 10.72
CA ILE A 236 -11.40 12.91 11.84
C ILE A 236 -10.74 14.29 11.92
N ARG A 237 -10.37 14.88 10.77
CA ARG A 237 -9.66 16.16 10.74
C ARG A 237 -10.41 17.31 11.40
N PRO A 238 -11.75 17.46 11.28
CA PRO A 238 -12.48 18.50 12.00
C PRO A 238 -12.23 18.48 13.52
N ALA A 239 -12.20 17.29 14.14
CA ALA A 239 -11.87 17.16 15.56
C ALA A 239 -10.41 17.56 15.86
N LEU A 240 -9.45 17.15 15.01
CA LEU A 240 -8.05 17.56 15.16
C LEU A 240 -7.90 19.09 15.09
N PHE A 241 -8.53 19.73 14.10
CA PHE A 241 -8.52 21.19 13.93
C PHE A 241 -9.18 21.89 15.11
N GLN A 242 -10.35 21.41 15.54
CA GLN A 242 -11.07 21.98 16.68
C GLN A 242 -10.20 22.00 17.94
N HIS A 243 -9.37 20.98 18.17
CA HIS A 243 -8.56 20.90 19.39
C HIS A 243 -7.19 21.56 19.27
N TRP A 244 -6.52 21.48 18.12
CA TRP A 244 -5.09 21.79 18.03
C TRP A 244 -4.70 22.89 17.04
N LYS A 245 -5.59 23.30 16.11
CA LYS A 245 -5.26 24.31 15.09
C LYS A 245 -4.75 25.58 15.76
N GLU A 246 -3.48 25.90 15.55
CA GLU A 246 -2.85 27.14 16.05
C GLU A 246 -3.06 27.38 17.57
N LYS A 247 -3.14 26.29 18.36
CA LYS A 247 -3.47 26.36 19.81
C LYS A 247 -2.33 25.97 20.74
N ASP A 248 -1.25 25.39 20.23
CA ASP A 248 -0.12 24.94 21.04
C ASP A 248 1.20 25.22 20.30
N LYS A 249 2.26 25.50 21.07
CA LYS A 249 3.59 25.82 20.55
C LYS A 249 4.44 24.60 20.17
N ASP A 250 4.11 23.43 20.71
CA ASP A 250 4.85 22.19 20.52
C ASP A 250 4.06 21.20 19.63
N VAL A 251 2.72 21.26 19.66
CA VAL A 251 1.82 20.51 18.78
C VAL A 251 1.29 21.43 17.68
N LEU A 252 1.92 21.35 16.53
CA LEU A 252 1.75 22.28 15.41
C LEU A 252 0.73 21.73 14.41
N VAL A 253 -0.45 22.35 14.33
CA VAL A 253 -1.53 21.93 13.44
C VAL A 253 -1.97 23.11 12.57
N TYR A 254 -1.83 22.96 11.26
CA TYR A 254 -2.16 23.99 10.27
C TYR A 254 -3.11 23.46 9.20
N GLU A 255 -4.02 24.31 8.73
CA GLU A 255 -4.83 23.98 7.55
C GLU A 255 -4.06 24.27 6.26
N ARG A 256 -3.39 25.42 6.25
CA ARG A 256 -2.39 25.83 5.27
C ARG A 256 -1.17 26.30 6.04
N LEU A 257 0.02 25.90 5.61
CA LEU A 257 1.25 26.39 6.21
C LEU A 257 1.38 27.91 6.02
N PRO A 258 1.80 28.65 7.06
CA PRO A 258 2.21 30.04 6.94
C PRO A 258 3.31 30.24 5.88
N GLU A 259 3.35 31.43 5.27
CA GLU A 259 4.42 31.81 4.35
C GLU A 259 5.80 31.72 5.03
N GLY A 260 6.80 31.25 4.28
CA GLY A 260 8.17 31.06 4.78
C GLY A 260 8.44 29.74 5.51
N LEU A 261 7.42 28.91 5.76
CA LEU A 261 7.61 27.57 6.32
C LEU A 261 7.60 26.49 5.22
N SER A 262 8.59 25.60 5.27
CA SER A 262 8.66 24.43 4.39
C SER A 262 8.00 23.22 5.05
N TYR A 263 7.04 22.60 4.35
CA TYR A 263 6.37 21.38 4.83
C TYR A 263 7.35 20.25 5.16
N ASP A 264 8.30 20.01 4.26
CA ASP A 264 9.34 19.00 4.41
C ASP A 264 10.22 19.27 5.64
N GLU A 265 10.63 20.52 5.85
CA GLU A 265 11.41 20.89 7.03
C GLU A 265 10.61 20.71 8.33
N MET A 266 9.32 21.07 8.32
CA MET A 266 8.45 20.91 9.50
C MET A 266 8.29 19.44 9.88
N MET A 267 8.12 18.55 8.90
CA MET A 267 8.09 17.09 9.12
C MET A 267 9.43 16.60 9.70
N LYS A 268 10.56 17.01 9.12
CA LYS A 268 11.91 16.62 9.58
C LYS A 268 12.26 17.16 10.96
N LYS A 269 11.76 18.33 11.35
CA LYS A 269 11.94 18.97 12.67
C LYS A 269 11.00 18.43 13.75
N SER A 270 10.05 17.57 13.41
CA SER A 270 9.05 17.07 14.36
C SER A 270 9.41 15.68 14.88
N LYS A 271 9.18 15.43 16.18
CA LYS A 271 9.30 14.07 16.75
C LYS A 271 8.22 13.15 16.20
N TYR A 272 6.98 13.64 16.20
CA TYR A 272 5.80 12.90 15.81
C TYR A 272 5.07 13.57 14.65
N CYS A 273 4.61 12.79 13.66
CA CYS A 273 3.87 13.30 12.51
C CYS A 273 2.45 12.76 12.55
N ILE A 274 1.48 13.64 12.70
CA ILE A 274 0.08 13.25 12.89
C ILE A 274 -0.49 12.86 11.52
N CYS A 275 -1.02 11.64 11.41
CA CYS A 275 -1.57 11.08 10.19
C CYS A 275 -3.06 10.77 10.37
N PRO A 276 -3.94 11.81 10.42
CA PRO A 276 -5.38 11.60 10.49
C PRO A 276 -5.95 11.22 9.11
N SER A 277 -6.84 10.24 9.07
CA SER A 277 -7.59 9.90 7.85
C SER A 277 -8.43 11.09 7.36
N GLY A 278 -8.61 11.15 6.04
CA GLY A 278 -9.35 12.18 5.34
C GLY A 278 -10.75 11.71 4.93
N HIS A 279 -11.10 11.96 3.65
CA HIS A 279 -12.29 11.35 3.05
C HIS A 279 -12.09 9.84 2.92
N GLU A 280 -10.93 9.44 2.40
CA GLU A 280 -10.45 8.07 2.45
C GLU A 280 -9.65 7.80 3.72
N VAL A 281 -9.48 6.51 4.02
CA VAL A 281 -8.70 6.08 5.19
C VAL A 281 -7.19 6.26 4.99
N ALA A 282 -6.72 6.21 3.74
CA ALA A 282 -5.35 6.46 3.37
C ALA A 282 -4.95 7.93 3.55
N SER A 283 -3.65 8.16 3.65
CA SER A 283 -3.07 9.50 3.69
C SER A 283 -1.62 9.40 3.23
N PRO A 284 -1.18 10.26 2.28
CA PRO A 284 0.21 10.25 1.83
C PRO A 284 1.18 10.60 2.95
N ARG A 285 0.66 11.24 4.01
CA ARG A 285 1.42 11.65 5.20
C ARG A 285 2.08 10.48 5.91
N ILE A 286 1.55 9.27 5.80
CA ILE A 286 2.18 8.11 6.42
C ILE A 286 3.52 7.84 5.74
N ALA A 287 3.56 7.84 4.40
CA ALA A 287 4.80 7.70 3.65
C ALA A 287 5.73 8.92 3.85
N GLU A 288 5.20 10.14 3.83
CA GLU A 288 5.98 11.36 4.06
C GLU A 288 6.62 11.38 5.47
N ALA A 289 5.90 10.89 6.49
CA ALA A 289 6.41 10.75 7.86
C ALA A 289 7.53 9.72 7.93
N ILE A 290 7.35 8.56 7.29
CA ILE A 290 8.38 7.52 7.17
C ILE A 290 9.63 8.09 6.49
N TYR A 291 9.47 8.78 5.37
CA TYR A 291 10.56 9.43 4.64
C TYR A 291 11.29 10.50 5.44
N SER A 292 10.57 11.23 6.29
CA SER A 292 11.12 12.26 7.17
C SER A 292 11.74 11.70 8.46
N GLU A 293 11.78 10.38 8.63
CA GLU A 293 12.14 9.68 9.87
C GLU A 293 11.34 10.20 11.10
N CYS A 294 10.11 10.65 10.86
CA CYS A 294 9.21 11.21 11.86
C CYS A 294 8.23 10.13 12.30
N VAL A 295 8.10 9.87 13.61
CA VAL A 295 7.29 8.76 14.11
C VAL A 295 5.80 9.01 13.78
N PRO A 296 5.17 8.17 12.93
CA PRO A 296 3.77 8.37 12.54
C PRO A 296 2.83 8.19 13.73
N VAL A 297 1.92 9.15 13.92
CA VAL A 297 0.79 9.08 14.86
C VAL A 297 -0.47 8.85 14.05
N LEU A 298 -0.91 7.60 14.01
CA LEU A 298 -2.04 7.16 13.20
C LEU A 298 -3.35 7.47 13.91
N ILE A 299 -4.21 8.26 13.25
CA ILE A 299 -5.57 8.57 13.73
C ILE A 299 -6.56 8.17 12.63
N SER A 300 -6.94 6.90 12.63
CA SER A 300 -7.79 6.30 11.62
C SER A 300 -8.80 5.34 12.23
N GLN A 301 -9.85 5.02 11.48
CA GLN A 301 -10.80 3.95 11.80
C GLN A 301 -10.85 3.00 10.61
N HIS A 302 -10.87 1.70 10.87
CA HIS A 302 -11.05 0.67 9.83
C HIS A 302 -9.96 0.61 8.75
N TYR A 303 -8.85 1.31 8.90
CA TYR A 303 -7.77 1.30 7.92
C TYR A 303 -6.88 0.07 8.10
N VAL A 304 -6.72 -0.73 7.04
CA VAL A 304 -5.69 -1.75 6.97
C VAL A 304 -4.42 -1.12 6.42
N LEU A 305 -3.37 -1.04 7.24
CA LEU A 305 -2.11 -0.40 6.85
C LEU A 305 -1.36 -1.23 5.79
N PRO A 306 -0.63 -0.56 4.86
CA PRO A 306 0.18 -1.23 3.86
C PRO A 306 1.17 -2.21 4.49
N PHE A 307 1.34 -3.36 3.82
CA PHE A 307 2.29 -4.40 4.23
C PHE A 307 2.09 -4.94 5.66
N SER A 308 0.89 -4.79 6.23
CA SER A 308 0.59 -5.20 7.61
C SER A 308 0.67 -6.72 7.84
N ASP A 309 0.74 -7.55 6.79
CA ASP A 309 1.04 -8.99 6.92
C ASP A 309 2.47 -9.24 7.40
N VAL A 310 3.40 -8.33 7.07
CA VAL A 310 4.84 -8.52 7.31
C VAL A 310 5.40 -7.47 8.26
N LEU A 311 4.97 -6.21 8.18
CA LEU A 311 5.42 -5.13 9.05
C LEU A 311 4.65 -5.11 10.37
N ASN A 312 5.39 -4.97 11.46
CA ASN A 312 4.87 -4.73 12.79
C ASN A 312 4.74 -3.23 13.04
N TRP A 313 3.65 -2.64 12.56
CA TRP A 313 3.37 -1.20 12.67
C TRP A 313 3.43 -0.66 14.11
N ASP A 314 3.06 -1.46 15.10
CA ASP A 314 3.07 -1.07 16.51
C ASP A 314 4.51 -0.87 17.06
N SER A 315 5.53 -1.38 16.36
CA SER A 315 6.93 -1.22 16.77
C SER A 315 7.52 0.14 16.41
N PHE A 316 6.91 0.88 15.48
CA PHE A 316 7.44 2.13 14.92
C PHE A 316 6.39 3.25 14.73
N THR A 317 5.16 3.05 15.19
CA THR A 317 4.09 4.06 15.13
C THR A 317 3.34 4.15 16.45
N ILE A 318 2.53 5.20 16.58
CA ILE A 318 1.62 5.39 17.70
C ILE A 318 0.21 5.43 17.15
N GLN A 319 -0.68 4.57 17.65
CA GLN A 319 -2.09 4.61 17.31
C GLN A 319 -2.85 5.44 18.34
N VAL A 320 -3.62 6.43 17.87
CA VAL A 320 -4.47 7.27 18.72
C VAL A 320 -5.90 7.20 18.20
N SER A 321 -6.83 6.88 19.10
CA SER A 321 -8.25 6.86 18.76
C SER A 321 -8.80 8.28 18.60
N VAL A 322 -9.87 8.44 17.83
CA VAL A 322 -10.49 9.76 17.58
C VAL A 322 -10.91 10.47 18.88
N SER A 323 -11.38 9.72 19.88
CA SER A 323 -11.76 10.25 21.19
C SER A 323 -10.58 10.78 22.00
N GLU A 324 -9.36 10.32 21.72
CA GLU A 324 -8.14 10.71 22.42
C GLU A 324 -7.41 11.89 21.75
N ILE A 325 -7.95 12.45 20.65
CA ILE A 325 -7.42 13.67 20.02
C ILE A 325 -7.16 14.79 21.04
N PRO A 326 -8.07 15.10 21.99
CA PRO A 326 -7.82 16.15 23.00
C PRO A 326 -6.61 15.86 23.91
N ASN A 327 -6.22 14.59 24.06
CA ASN A 327 -5.13 14.14 24.93
C ASN A 327 -3.80 13.95 24.18
N LEU A 328 -3.72 14.28 22.88
CA LEU A 328 -2.54 14.02 22.04
C LEU A 328 -1.22 14.44 22.70
N LYS A 329 -1.11 15.69 23.16
CA LYS A 329 0.12 16.18 23.80
C LYS A 329 0.50 15.35 25.03
N LYS A 330 -0.47 15.00 25.87
CA LYS A 330 -0.26 14.18 27.07
C LYS A 330 0.23 12.77 26.70
N ILE A 331 -0.36 12.15 25.68
CA ILE A 331 0.03 10.83 25.20
C ILE A 331 1.48 10.87 24.69
N LEU A 332 1.80 11.83 23.82
CA LEU A 332 3.11 11.93 23.17
C LEU A 332 4.25 12.30 24.14
N LEU A 333 3.97 13.14 25.14
CA LEU A 333 4.93 13.45 26.22
C LEU A 333 5.07 12.30 27.23
N GLY A 334 4.08 11.42 27.32
CA GLY A 334 4.13 10.25 28.20
C GLY A 334 5.04 9.12 27.68
N ILE A 335 5.52 9.23 26.44
CA ILE A 335 6.42 8.25 25.83
C ILE A 335 7.86 8.57 26.26
N PRO A 336 8.56 7.64 26.94
CA PRO A 336 9.96 7.81 27.30
C PRO A 336 10.86 8.08 26.09
N ASP A 337 11.88 8.92 26.27
CA ASP A 337 12.76 9.32 25.16
C ASP A 337 13.51 8.12 24.54
N ASP A 338 13.90 7.12 25.32
CA ASP A 338 14.55 5.91 24.81
C ASP A 338 13.59 5.09 23.93
N GLN A 339 12.30 5.05 24.28
CA GLN A 339 11.27 4.42 23.45
C GLN A 339 11.05 5.21 22.16
N TYR A 340 11.02 6.54 22.24
CA TYR A 340 10.92 7.41 21.06
C TYR A 340 12.10 7.19 20.09
N VAL A 341 13.34 7.19 20.58
CA VAL A 341 14.55 6.97 19.76
C VAL A 341 14.47 5.60 19.07
N ARG A 342 14.09 4.53 19.79
CA ARG A 342 13.90 3.21 19.19
C ARG A 342 12.84 3.20 18.09
N MET A 343 11.71 3.87 18.28
CA MET A 343 10.68 3.99 17.24
C MET A 343 11.21 4.72 16.01
N GLN A 344 11.93 5.83 16.21
CA GLN A 344 12.49 6.62 15.12
C GLN A 344 13.53 5.85 14.30
N GLU A 345 14.41 5.09 14.96
CA GLU A 345 15.35 4.18 14.28
C GLU A 345 14.62 3.11 13.46
N ARG A 346 13.53 2.56 13.98
CA ARG A 346 12.71 1.59 13.26
C ARG A 346 11.98 2.22 12.08
N VAL A 347 11.47 3.45 12.20
CA VAL A 347 10.92 4.21 11.05
C VAL A 347 11.96 4.30 9.93
N LYS A 348 13.21 4.64 10.26
CA LYS A 348 14.32 4.68 9.31
C LYS A 348 14.56 3.33 8.63
N GLN A 349 14.52 2.22 9.37
CA GLN A 349 14.67 0.88 8.78
C GLN A 349 13.52 0.54 7.81
N VAL A 350 12.29 0.94 8.15
CA VAL A 350 11.08 0.67 7.36
C VAL A 350 11.07 1.45 6.04
N GLN A 351 11.77 2.59 5.93
CA GLN A 351 11.82 3.42 4.71
C GLN A 351 12.06 2.62 3.43
N ARG A 352 12.94 1.61 3.49
CA ARG A 352 13.26 0.72 2.36
C ARG A 352 12.02 0.13 1.70
N HIS A 353 10.98 -0.19 2.47
CA HIS A 353 9.77 -0.83 1.97
C HIS A 353 8.76 0.14 1.36
N PHE A 354 9.01 1.45 1.48
CA PHE A 354 8.14 2.49 0.96
C PHE A 354 8.79 3.25 -0.19
N VAL A 355 10.12 3.21 -0.35
CA VAL A 355 10.78 3.88 -1.46
C VAL A 355 10.39 3.28 -2.81
N VAL A 356 10.20 4.17 -3.78
CA VAL A 356 10.03 3.83 -5.19
C VAL A 356 11.42 3.80 -5.84
N ASN A 357 11.76 2.72 -6.55
CA ASN A 357 12.94 2.66 -7.40
C ASN A 357 12.54 2.39 -8.84
N ASP A 358 13.32 2.93 -9.77
CA ASP A 358 13.29 2.59 -11.19
C ASP A 358 14.74 2.39 -11.67
N PRO A 359 15.18 1.15 -11.96
CA PRO A 359 14.40 -0.10 -11.91
C PRO A 359 14.06 -0.52 -10.46
N PRO A 360 13.03 -1.37 -10.26
CA PRO A 360 12.67 -1.89 -8.94
C PRO A 360 13.83 -2.61 -8.25
N LYS A 361 13.89 -2.49 -6.93
CA LYS A 361 14.88 -3.15 -6.09
C LYS A 361 14.21 -4.11 -5.12
N ARG A 362 14.94 -5.16 -4.73
CA ARG A 362 14.42 -6.13 -3.77
C ARG A 362 13.94 -5.43 -2.50
N TYR A 363 12.77 -5.85 -2.02
CA TYR A 363 12.11 -5.30 -0.84
C TYR A 363 11.67 -3.83 -0.90
N ASP A 364 11.71 -3.18 -2.07
CA ASP A 364 11.12 -1.85 -2.24
C ASP A 364 9.58 -1.89 -2.32
N VAL A 365 8.94 -0.74 -2.47
CA VAL A 365 7.47 -0.66 -2.48
C VAL A 365 6.82 -1.51 -3.56
N PHE A 366 7.45 -1.64 -4.73
CA PHE A 366 6.96 -2.48 -5.83
C PHE A 366 7.05 -3.95 -5.43
N HIS A 367 8.22 -4.40 -5.00
CA HIS A 367 8.46 -5.78 -4.56
C HIS A 367 7.59 -6.19 -3.35
N MET A 368 7.38 -5.29 -2.39
CA MET A 368 6.49 -5.49 -1.25
C MET A 368 5.02 -5.61 -1.67
N THR A 369 4.63 -4.90 -2.72
CA THR A 369 3.28 -4.98 -3.30
C THR A 369 3.07 -6.29 -4.05
N ILE A 370 4.04 -6.71 -4.86
CA ILE A 370 4.04 -8.03 -5.51
C ILE A 370 3.98 -9.14 -4.46
N HIS A 371 4.71 -9.02 -3.35
CA HIS A 371 4.65 -9.96 -2.22
C HIS A 371 3.28 -9.98 -1.55
N SER A 372 2.66 -8.82 -1.39
CA SER A 372 1.30 -8.75 -0.86
C SER A 372 0.33 -9.51 -1.77
N ILE A 373 0.39 -9.33 -3.09
CA ILE A 373 -0.44 -10.07 -4.07
C ILE A 373 -0.16 -11.58 -4.00
N TRP A 374 1.11 -11.98 -3.92
CA TRP A 374 1.53 -13.37 -3.76
C TRP A 374 0.86 -14.04 -2.55
N LEU A 375 0.84 -13.37 -1.40
CA LEU A 375 0.18 -13.89 -0.20
C LEU A 375 -1.32 -14.10 -0.42
N ARG A 376 -1.99 -13.22 -1.17
CA ARG A 376 -3.44 -13.36 -1.46
C ARG A 376 -3.69 -14.52 -2.40
N ARG A 377 -2.80 -14.74 -3.37
CA ARG A 377 -2.86 -15.91 -4.25
C ARG A 377 -2.77 -17.22 -3.45
N LEU A 378 -1.97 -17.27 -2.38
CA LEU A 378 -1.83 -18.47 -1.55
C LEU A 378 -3.07 -18.77 -0.69
N ASN A 379 -3.99 -17.80 -0.50
CA ASN A 379 -5.16 -17.95 0.37
C ASN A 379 -6.32 -18.76 -0.24
N PHE A 380 -6.23 -19.15 -1.51
CA PHE A 380 -7.27 -19.95 -2.18
C PHE A 380 -6.68 -20.99 -3.14
N ASN A 381 -7.43 -22.07 -3.33
CA ASN A 381 -7.12 -23.12 -4.29
C ASN A 381 -7.96 -22.94 -5.55
N ILE A 382 -7.32 -23.10 -6.71
CA ILE A 382 -8.01 -23.20 -7.99
C ILE A 382 -7.86 -24.66 -8.41
N ASN A 383 -8.99 -25.34 -8.58
CA ASN A 383 -8.97 -26.66 -9.20
C ASN A 383 -8.60 -26.43 -10.68
N ARG A 384 -7.35 -26.73 -11.05
CA ARG A 384 -6.87 -26.69 -12.43
C ARG A 384 -7.24 -27.95 -13.17
#